data_AF-K5WAH3-F1
#
_entry.id   AF-K5WAH3-F1
#
_cell.length_a   1.000
_cell.length_b   1.000
_cell.length_c   1.000
_cell.angle_alpha   90.00
_cell.angle_beta   90.00
_cell.angle_gamma   90.00
#
_symmetry.space_group_name_H-M   'P 1'
#
loop_
_entity.id
_entity.type
_entity.pdbx_description
1 polymer ?
#
loop_
_entity_poly.entity_id
_entity_poly.type
_entity_poly.pdbx_seq_one_letter_code
_entity_poly.pdbx_strand_id
1 'polypeptide(L)'
;MASFDTGFPADSLEFCPSPLASDIVACGTYKLDNDTFSAENERTNQQHRRGQCLIFRVQSNETSDKLSIEKMQECDLAAVLDMKWCHLGETSQPLLAVADSMANITLHQLNTSEKRLSQIERIQCATSDVLCLSLDWSNRLRPQSSPGCLIVSLSNGSLCLLRPTQTSHLALTETWHAHDYEPWIAAWNYWDINIIYSGGDDLRLLAWDIRQGFAKPVHINKRFDAGVTSIQSHPHIENIFAVGSYDHKIRIFDARKPSVPLAQADAGGGVWRLKWHPSSTRRNDVLVASMHDGFKIVSFDLDISIDQLPTGAKFTRRFDEHKSLAYGADWSYAPSGSRGTIIGSCSFYDHTLHLWRG
;
A
#
# COMPACT_ATOMS: atom_id res chain seq x y z
N MET A 1 21.08 -10.44 -3.58
CA MET A 1 20.58 -9.15 -3.08
C MET A 1 21.05 -8.03 -3.99
N ALA A 2 20.25 -7.00 -4.18
CA ALA A 2 20.64 -5.74 -4.84
C ALA A 2 20.22 -4.55 -3.97
N SER A 3 20.88 -3.41 -4.12
CA SER A 3 20.50 -2.16 -3.46
C SER A 3 20.59 -0.99 -4.44
N PHE A 4 19.78 0.05 -4.20
CA PHE A 4 19.75 1.27 -4.98
C PHE A 4 19.51 2.46 -4.05
N ASP A 5 20.22 3.57 -4.28
CA ASP A 5 19.99 4.85 -3.59
C ASP A 5 18.96 5.67 -4.39
N THR A 6 17.79 5.91 -3.78
CA THR A 6 16.68 6.62 -4.40
C THR A 6 16.87 8.13 -4.43
N GLY A 7 17.93 8.67 -3.81
CA GLY A 7 18.26 10.10 -3.75
C GLY A 7 17.38 10.91 -2.80
N PHE A 8 16.10 10.57 -2.68
CA PHE A 8 15.14 11.06 -1.69
C PHE A 8 14.64 9.91 -0.79
N PRO A 9 14.11 10.21 0.40
CA PRO A 9 13.50 9.19 1.26
C PRO A 9 12.46 8.37 0.51
N ALA A 10 12.59 7.05 0.57
CA ALA A 10 11.70 6.12 -0.10
C ALA A 10 10.57 5.71 0.85
N ASP A 11 9.32 5.87 0.40
CA ASP A 11 8.13 5.76 1.25
C ASP A 11 7.20 4.62 0.82
N SER A 12 7.03 4.45 -0.49
CA SER A 12 6.15 3.41 -1.04
C SER A 12 6.85 2.57 -2.11
N LEU A 13 6.43 1.33 -2.25
CA LEU A 13 6.97 0.39 -3.21
C LEU A 13 5.90 -0.61 -3.67
N GLU A 14 5.79 -0.83 -4.98
CA GLU A 14 4.78 -1.72 -5.56
C GLU A 14 5.33 -2.47 -6.78
N PHE A 15 5.27 -3.80 -6.77
CA PHE A 15 5.52 -4.60 -7.97
C PHE A 15 4.30 -4.57 -8.88
N CYS A 16 4.54 -4.50 -10.19
CA CYS A 16 3.47 -4.55 -11.16
C CYS A 16 2.86 -5.96 -11.21
N PRO A 17 1.53 -6.12 -10.98
CA PRO A 17 0.86 -7.41 -11.01
C PRO A 17 0.60 -7.93 -12.42
N SER A 18 0.79 -7.11 -13.46
CA SER A 18 0.54 -7.49 -14.84
C SER A 18 1.59 -8.49 -15.35
N PRO A 19 1.19 -9.61 -15.98
CA PRO A 19 2.11 -10.53 -16.62
C PRO A 19 3.04 -9.86 -17.66
N LEU A 20 2.58 -8.78 -18.31
CA LEU A 20 3.34 -8.03 -19.32
C LEU A 20 4.51 -7.22 -18.75
N ALA A 21 4.52 -7.01 -17.43
CA ALA A 21 5.48 -6.16 -16.73
C ALA A 21 5.81 -6.68 -15.33
N SER A 22 5.80 -8.00 -15.13
CA SER A 22 6.13 -8.62 -13.83
C SER A 22 7.57 -8.38 -13.38
N ASP A 23 8.42 -7.85 -14.27
CA ASP A 23 9.77 -7.39 -14.00
C ASP A 23 9.86 -5.92 -13.55
N ILE A 24 8.73 -5.23 -13.39
CA ILE A 24 8.67 -3.81 -13.04
C ILE A 24 8.28 -3.60 -11.58
N VAL A 25 9.02 -2.71 -10.91
CA VAL A 25 8.71 -2.19 -9.58
C VAL A 25 8.71 -0.66 -9.61
N ALA A 26 7.70 -0.07 -8.99
CA ALA A 26 7.61 1.36 -8.77
C ALA A 26 8.01 1.70 -7.33
N CYS A 27 8.76 2.77 -7.13
CA CYS A 27 9.12 3.30 -5.82
C CYS A 27 8.76 4.79 -5.73
N GLY A 28 7.98 5.14 -4.73
CA GLY A 28 7.56 6.51 -4.45
C GLY A 28 8.47 7.13 -3.40
N THR A 29 8.89 8.36 -3.63
CA THR A 29 9.74 9.10 -2.70
C THR A 29 9.03 10.32 -2.11
N TYR A 30 9.46 10.67 -0.91
CA TYR A 30 8.95 11.80 -0.15
C TYR A 30 10.13 12.61 0.39
N LYS A 31 10.17 13.90 0.10
CA LYS A 31 11.13 14.84 0.68
C LYS A 31 10.41 16.11 1.12
N LEU A 32 10.49 16.39 2.41
CA LEU A 32 10.13 17.71 2.93
C LEU A 32 11.30 18.66 2.66
N ASP A 33 11.04 19.78 2.00
CA ASP A 33 12.07 20.79 1.79
C ASP A 33 12.30 21.56 3.09
N ASN A 34 13.49 21.36 3.67
CA ASN A 34 13.93 22.08 4.86
C ASN A 34 14.23 23.56 4.57
N ASP A 35 14.31 23.95 3.30
CA ASP A 35 14.61 25.31 2.84
C ASP A 35 13.33 26.02 2.40
N THR A 36 12.62 26.60 3.36
CA THR A 36 12.15 27.99 3.30
C THR A 36 11.60 28.36 4.67
N PHE A 37 12.51 28.58 5.63
CA PHE A 37 12.26 29.54 6.72
C PHE A 37 12.31 30.97 6.13
N SER A 38 11.47 31.25 5.13
CA SER A 38 11.19 32.62 4.73
C SER A 38 10.13 33.16 5.68
N ALA A 39 10.19 34.45 6.02
CA ALA A 39 9.16 35.09 6.84
C ALA A 39 7.74 35.03 6.20
N GLU A 40 7.64 34.62 4.93
CA GLU A 40 6.37 34.31 4.25
C GLU A 40 5.83 32.92 4.59
N ASN A 41 6.68 31.90 4.74
CA ASN A 41 6.26 30.54 5.09
C ASN A 41 5.77 30.42 6.54
N GLU A 42 6.29 31.22 7.46
CA GLU A 42 5.73 31.33 8.82
C GLU A 42 4.32 31.97 8.81
N ARG A 43 4.01 32.79 7.80
CA ARG A 43 2.68 33.42 7.65
C ARG A 43 1.66 32.51 6.99
N THR A 44 2.09 31.59 6.12
CA THR A 44 1.21 30.70 5.34
C THR A 44 1.21 29.25 5.81
N ASN A 45 2.16 28.86 6.68
CA ASN A 45 2.36 27.49 7.15
C ASN A 45 2.51 26.45 6.02
N GLN A 46 2.93 26.88 4.82
CA GLN A 46 3.02 26.03 3.63
C GLN A 46 4.31 25.21 3.64
N GLN A 47 4.19 23.92 3.96
CA GLN A 47 5.27 22.95 3.79
C GLN A 47 5.39 22.54 2.32
N HIS A 48 6.53 22.83 1.68
CA HIS A 48 6.80 22.35 0.33
C HIS A 48 7.37 20.92 0.38
N ARG A 49 6.72 20.01 -0.35
CA ARG A 49 7.05 18.58 -0.37
C ARG A 49 7.29 18.14 -1.80
N ARG A 50 8.46 17.58 -2.05
CA ARG A 50 8.86 17.05 -3.36
C ARG A 50 8.92 15.53 -3.30
N GLY A 51 8.60 14.88 -4.41
CA GLY A 51 8.75 13.44 -4.53
C GLY A 51 8.91 13.03 -5.96
N GLN A 52 9.12 11.73 -6.13
CA GLN A 52 9.32 11.13 -7.43
C GLN A 52 8.64 9.77 -7.44
N CYS A 53 8.10 9.40 -8.60
CA CYS A 53 7.80 8.01 -8.91
C CYS A 53 8.95 7.46 -9.75
N LEU A 54 9.75 6.57 -9.14
CA LEU A 54 10.88 5.90 -9.77
C LEU A 54 10.41 4.55 -10.30
N ILE A 55 10.74 4.25 -11.56
CA ILE A 55 10.42 2.98 -12.19
C ILE A 55 11.70 2.21 -12.41
N PHE A 56 11.71 0.97 -11.92
CA PHE A 56 12.84 0.08 -12.03
C PHE A 56 12.46 -1.21 -12.75
N ARG A 57 13.44 -1.75 -13.45
CA ARG A 57 13.43 -3.11 -13.98
C ARG A 57 14.23 -4.02 -13.07
N VAL A 58 13.62 -5.13 -12.67
CA VAL A 58 14.24 -6.17 -11.86
C VAL A 58 14.66 -7.32 -12.76
N GLN A 59 15.91 -7.74 -12.61
CA GLN A 59 16.46 -8.89 -13.32
C GLN A 59 16.97 -9.90 -12.30
N SER A 60 16.71 -11.18 -12.59
CA SER A 60 17.17 -12.30 -11.78
C SER A 60 17.92 -13.28 -12.67
N ASN A 61 19.19 -13.53 -12.35
CA ASN A 61 19.94 -14.59 -12.99
C ASN A 61 19.81 -15.89 -12.18
N GLU A 62 19.08 -16.86 -12.71
CA GLU A 62 18.83 -18.14 -12.03
C GLU A 62 20.10 -18.94 -11.74
N THR A 63 21.15 -18.80 -12.55
CA THR A 63 22.41 -19.53 -12.35
C THR A 63 23.27 -18.96 -11.24
N SER A 64 23.34 -17.62 -11.10
CA SER A 64 24.27 -16.96 -10.16
C SER A 64 23.64 -16.44 -8.87
N ASP A 65 22.34 -16.63 -8.66
CA ASP A 65 21.56 -16.03 -7.55
C ASP A 65 21.59 -14.50 -7.47
N LYS A 66 22.14 -13.86 -8.50
CA LYS A 66 22.34 -12.42 -8.49
C LYS A 66 21.03 -11.75 -8.93
N LEU A 67 20.54 -10.87 -8.07
CA LEU A 67 19.51 -9.90 -8.39
C LEU A 67 20.21 -8.63 -8.90
N SER A 68 19.63 -7.99 -9.91
CA SER A 68 19.99 -6.64 -10.33
C SER A 68 18.75 -5.80 -10.48
N ILE A 69 18.93 -4.49 -10.26
CA ILE A 69 17.90 -3.49 -10.40
C ILE A 69 18.44 -2.35 -11.28
N GLU A 70 17.64 -1.91 -12.23
CA GLU A 70 17.99 -0.85 -13.18
C GLU A 70 16.91 0.23 -13.14
N LYS A 71 17.28 1.50 -12.93
CA LYS A 71 16.34 2.62 -12.98
C LYS A 71 16.02 2.93 -14.44
N MET A 72 14.76 2.77 -14.83
CA MET A 72 14.25 3.01 -16.19
C MET A 72 13.75 4.44 -16.37
N GLN A 73 13.08 4.98 -15.35
CA GLN A 73 12.45 6.29 -15.41
C GLN A 73 12.36 6.93 -14.03
N GLU A 74 12.30 8.24 -14.03
CA GLU A 74 11.99 9.11 -12.90
C GLU A 74 10.92 10.10 -13.35
N CYS A 75 9.84 10.19 -12.58
CA CYS A 75 8.74 11.14 -12.79
C CYS A 75 8.63 12.04 -11.57
N ASP A 76 8.90 13.34 -11.73
CA ASP A 76 8.72 14.30 -10.65
C ASP A 76 7.23 14.47 -10.31
N LEU A 77 6.93 14.40 -9.02
CA LEU A 77 5.60 14.55 -8.46
C LEU A 77 5.68 15.41 -7.19
N ALA A 78 4.53 15.82 -6.66
CA ALA A 78 4.48 16.15 -5.24
C ALA A 78 4.83 14.89 -4.45
N ALA A 79 5.34 15.03 -3.21
CA ALA A 79 5.77 13.89 -2.40
C ALA A 79 4.75 12.73 -2.43
N VAL A 80 5.24 11.50 -2.64
CA VAL A 80 4.42 10.33 -2.93
C VAL A 80 4.24 9.48 -1.66
N LEU A 81 3.01 9.42 -1.14
CA LEU A 81 2.71 8.72 0.11
C LEU A 81 2.26 7.27 -0.09
N ASP A 82 1.56 7.01 -1.19
CA ASP A 82 1.14 5.65 -1.55
C ASP A 82 0.93 5.51 -3.05
N MET A 83 1.06 4.28 -3.53
CA MET A 83 0.80 3.91 -4.90
C MET A 83 0.15 2.54 -4.94
N LYS A 84 -0.70 2.28 -5.94
CA LYS A 84 -1.22 0.93 -6.22
C LYS A 84 -1.45 0.75 -7.71
N TRP A 85 -1.01 -0.41 -8.21
CA TRP A 85 -1.38 -0.85 -9.55
C TRP A 85 -2.85 -1.27 -9.59
N CYS A 86 -3.57 -0.82 -10.60
CA CYS A 86 -4.89 -1.33 -10.91
C CYS A 86 -4.77 -2.74 -11.48
N HIS A 87 -5.61 -3.67 -11.00
CA HIS A 87 -5.64 -5.03 -11.50
C HIS A 87 -6.50 -5.10 -12.76
N LEU A 88 -5.91 -4.73 -13.90
CA LEU A 88 -6.57 -4.81 -15.21
C LEU A 88 -6.41 -6.19 -15.85
N GLY A 89 -7.23 -6.49 -16.84
CA GLY A 89 -7.15 -7.74 -17.61
C GLY A 89 -5.77 -7.93 -18.28
N GLU A 90 -5.39 -9.18 -18.54
CA GLU A 90 -4.02 -9.57 -18.94
C GLU A 90 -3.46 -8.85 -20.18
N THR A 91 -4.33 -8.40 -21.08
CA THR A 91 -3.97 -7.70 -22.32
C THR A 91 -3.94 -6.18 -22.18
N SER A 92 -4.38 -5.64 -21.04
CA SER A 92 -4.45 -4.20 -20.79
C SER A 92 -3.08 -3.67 -20.38
N GLN A 93 -2.76 -2.45 -20.83
CA GLN A 93 -1.57 -1.74 -20.37
C GLN A 93 -1.71 -1.45 -18.86
N PRO A 94 -0.68 -1.73 -18.03
CA PRO A 94 -0.77 -1.53 -16.60
C PRO A 94 -1.03 -0.06 -16.23
N LEU A 95 -1.85 0.15 -15.21
CA LEU A 95 -2.24 1.47 -14.72
C LEU A 95 -1.83 1.62 -13.25
N LEU A 96 -1.04 2.63 -12.93
CA LEU A 96 -0.61 2.98 -11.58
C LEU A 96 -1.39 4.21 -11.09
N ALA A 97 -2.02 4.11 -9.92
CA ALA A 97 -2.49 5.29 -9.20
C ALA A 97 -1.46 5.70 -8.16
N VAL A 98 -1.27 7.02 -8.01
CA VAL A 98 -0.33 7.63 -7.06
C VAL A 98 -1.07 8.66 -6.21
N ALA A 99 -1.00 8.52 -4.89
CA ALA A 99 -1.45 9.50 -3.91
C ALA A 99 -0.31 10.44 -3.57
N ASP A 100 -0.56 11.74 -3.78
CA ASP A 100 0.44 12.78 -3.53
C ASP A 100 0.09 13.71 -2.36
N SER A 101 1.10 14.46 -1.96
CA SER A 101 1.06 15.41 -0.85
C SER A 101 0.34 16.74 -1.13
N MET A 102 -0.32 16.88 -2.28
CA MET A 102 -1.09 18.05 -2.67
C MET A 102 -2.56 17.71 -2.94
N ALA A 103 -3.08 16.70 -2.24
CA ALA A 103 -4.43 16.16 -2.37
C ALA A 103 -4.79 15.69 -3.79
N ASN A 104 -3.85 15.11 -4.55
CA ASN A 104 -4.15 14.53 -5.85
C ASN A 104 -4.02 13.02 -5.86
N ILE A 105 -4.84 12.43 -6.72
CA ILE A 105 -4.57 11.13 -7.34
C ILE A 105 -4.12 11.38 -8.77
N THR A 106 -2.93 10.91 -9.12
CA THR A 106 -2.47 10.88 -10.51
C THR A 106 -2.51 9.46 -11.04
N LEU A 107 -3.00 9.31 -12.27
CA LEU A 107 -3.06 8.03 -12.97
C LEU A 107 -1.97 7.99 -14.04
N HIS A 108 -1.18 6.92 -14.04
CA HIS A 108 -0.05 6.72 -14.94
C HIS A 108 -0.17 5.38 -15.66
N GLN A 109 -0.21 5.40 -16.99
CA GLN A 109 -0.23 4.18 -17.78
C GLN A 109 1.19 3.78 -18.17
N LEU A 110 1.55 2.52 -17.94
CA LEU A 110 2.83 1.95 -18.34
C LEU A 110 2.74 1.48 -19.79
N ASN A 111 3.59 2.04 -20.65
CA ASN A 111 3.90 1.43 -21.94
C ASN A 111 4.82 0.23 -21.71
N THR A 112 4.32 -0.98 -21.92
CA THR A 112 5.07 -2.22 -21.64
C THR A 112 6.23 -2.48 -22.60
N SER A 113 6.22 -1.89 -23.79
CA SER A 113 7.32 -2.01 -24.76
C SER A 113 8.48 -1.09 -24.40
N GLU A 114 8.17 0.15 -24.03
CA GLU A 114 9.18 1.16 -23.67
C GLU A 114 9.57 1.08 -22.18
N LYS A 115 8.77 0.38 -21.37
CA LYS A 115 8.86 0.32 -19.90
C LYS A 115 8.84 1.72 -19.27
N ARG A 116 7.96 2.59 -19.79
CA ARG A 116 7.80 3.98 -19.34
C ARG A 116 6.36 4.30 -18.97
N LEU A 117 6.20 4.97 -17.83
CA LEU A 117 4.96 5.58 -17.39
C LEU A 117 4.70 6.91 -18.12
N SER A 118 3.44 7.13 -18.46
CA SER A 118 2.89 8.41 -18.89
C SER A 118 1.69 8.77 -18.02
N GLN A 119 1.68 9.98 -17.46
CA GLN A 119 0.52 10.47 -16.72
C GLN A 119 -0.64 10.70 -17.69
N ILE A 120 -1.78 10.07 -17.43
CA ILE A 120 -2.98 10.18 -18.26
C ILE A 120 -4.08 11.02 -17.59
N GLU A 121 -4.07 11.11 -16.26
CA GLU A 121 -5.09 11.85 -15.52
C GLU A 121 -4.55 12.36 -14.19
N ARG A 122 -5.11 13.49 -13.73
CA ARG A 122 -4.89 14.05 -12.40
C ARG A 122 -6.24 14.46 -11.83
N ILE A 123 -6.52 14.01 -10.61
CA ILE A 123 -7.79 14.23 -9.94
C ILE A 123 -7.51 14.85 -8.57
N GLN A 124 -8.06 16.04 -8.34
CA GLN A 124 -7.94 16.75 -7.07
C GLN A 124 -9.02 16.23 -6.11
N CYS A 125 -8.61 15.67 -4.98
CA CYS A 125 -9.49 15.03 -3.99
C CYS A 125 -9.92 15.98 -2.86
N ALA A 126 -9.10 17.00 -2.57
CA ALA A 126 -9.35 18.00 -1.53
C ALA A 126 -8.53 19.28 -1.83
N THR A 127 -8.48 20.23 -0.90
CA THR A 127 -7.60 21.40 -0.99
C THR A 127 -6.13 20.98 -0.88
N SER A 128 -5.22 21.75 -1.47
CA SER A 128 -3.80 21.36 -1.63
C SER A 128 -2.98 21.29 -0.34
N ASP A 129 -3.54 21.77 0.78
CA ASP A 129 -2.99 21.63 2.12
C ASP A 129 -3.31 20.26 2.77
N VAL A 130 -4.24 19.50 2.18
CA VAL A 130 -4.57 18.13 2.57
C VAL A 130 -3.67 17.14 1.82
N LEU A 131 -3.23 16.08 2.49
CA LEU A 131 -2.45 14.99 1.89
C LEU A 131 -3.39 13.86 1.47
N CYS A 132 -3.16 13.25 0.30
CA CYS A 132 -3.67 11.90 0.05
C CYS A 132 -2.70 10.91 0.74
N LEU A 133 -3.18 10.19 1.75
CA LEU A 133 -2.35 9.34 2.61
C LEU A 133 -2.22 7.89 2.11
N SER A 134 -3.31 7.32 1.59
CA SER A 134 -3.35 5.96 1.04
C SER A 134 -4.41 5.82 -0.03
N LEU A 135 -4.29 4.78 -0.85
CA LEU A 135 -5.30 4.42 -1.86
C LEU A 135 -5.43 2.91 -2.04
N ASP A 136 -6.61 2.44 -2.46
CA ASP A 136 -6.83 1.03 -2.81
C ASP A 136 -7.87 0.84 -3.91
N TRP A 137 -7.67 -0.18 -4.75
CA TRP A 137 -8.52 -0.49 -5.89
C TRP A 137 -9.55 -1.59 -5.58
N SER A 138 -10.79 -1.37 -6.00
CA SER A 138 -11.88 -2.34 -5.77
C SER A 138 -11.78 -3.61 -6.62
N ASN A 139 -10.95 -3.62 -7.68
CA ASN A 139 -10.91 -4.70 -8.67
C ASN A 139 -9.75 -5.71 -8.47
N ARG A 140 -9.11 -5.71 -7.29
CA ARG A 140 -7.91 -6.52 -7.04
C ARG A 140 -8.08 -8.02 -7.31
N LEU A 141 -9.26 -8.58 -7.01
CA LEU A 141 -9.58 -10.00 -7.25
C LEU A 141 -10.32 -10.28 -8.55
N ARG A 142 -10.88 -9.24 -9.18
CA ARG A 142 -11.69 -9.38 -10.38
C ARG A 142 -11.12 -8.47 -11.46
N PRO A 143 -10.03 -8.87 -12.14
CA PRO A 143 -9.46 -8.07 -13.20
C PRO A 143 -10.48 -7.76 -14.29
N GLN A 144 -10.51 -6.51 -14.73
CA GLN A 144 -11.46 -6.00 -15.71
C GLN A 144 -10.71 -5.22 -16.79
N SER A 145 -11.37 -5.00 -17.94
CA SER A 145 -10.81 -4.16 -19.01
C SER A 145 -10.75 -2.69 -18.65
N SER A 146 -11.61 -2.24 -17.73
CA SER A 146 -11.64 -0.89 -17.16
C SER A 146 -11.18 -0.87 -15.71
N PRO A 147 -10.69 0.27 -15.20
CA PRO A 147 -10.39 0.43 -13.78
C PRO A 147 -11.61 0.21 -12.88
N GLY A 148 -11.37 -0.29 -11.67
CA GLY A 148 -12.39 -0.35 -10.61
C GLY A 148 -12.61 1.00 -9.92
N CYS A 149 -13.36 1.01 -8.82
CA CYS A 149 -13.43 2.18 -7.94
C CYS A 149 -12.14 2.33 -7.13
N LEU A 150 -11.80 3.56 -6.77
CA LEU A 150 -10.64 3.88 -5.93
C LEU A 150 -11.10 4.54 -4.64
N ILE A 151 -10.70 4.00 -3.50
CA ILE A 151 -10.86 4.65 -2.20
C ILE A 151 -9.56 5.36 -1.85
N VAL A 152 -9.66 6.55 -1.27
CA VAL A 152 -8.51 7.38 -0.85
C VAL A 152 -8.73 7.87 0.56
N SER A 153 -7.69 7.84 1.38
CA SER A 153 -7.68 8.47 2.70
C SER A 153 -6.98 9.82 2.68
N LEU A 154 -7.52 10.80 3.42
CA LEU A 154 -7.10 12.20 3.38
C LEU A 154 -6.69 12.68 4.78
N SER A 155 -5.61 13.45 4.89
CA SER A 155 -5.06 13.86 6.20
C SER A 155 -5.96 14.76 7.06
N ASN A 156 -7.08 15.24 6.53
CA ASN A 156 -8.06 16.03 7.27
C ASN A 156 -9.15 15.17 7.97
N GLY A 157 -8.92 13.86 8.12
CA GLY A 157 -9.89 12.94 8.73
C GLY A 157 -10.92 12.38 7.74
N SER A 158 -10.92 12.82 6.48
CA SER A 158 -11.87 12.37 5.47
C SER A 158 -11.40 11.17 4.66
N LEU A 159 -12.37 10.47 4.07
CA LEU A 159 -12.16 9.54 2.96
C LEU A 159 -12.88 10.08 1.73
N CYS A 160 -12.41 9.70 0.55
CA CYS A 160 -13.12 9.98 -0.68
C CYS A 160 -13.14 8.81 -1.66
N LEU A 161 -14.22 8.72 -2.42
CA LEU A 161 -14.49 7.63 -3.35
C LEU A 161 -14.50 8.13 -4.78
N LEU A 162 -13.57 7.61 -5.58
CA LEU A 162 -13.51 7.85 -7.01
C LEU A 162 -14.10 6.67 -7.77
N ARG A 163 -14.94 6.95 -8.76
CA ARG A 163 -15.60 5.93 -9.59
C ARG A 163 -15.29 6.13 -11.07
N PRO A 164 -15.22 5.06 -11.86
CA PRO A 164 -15.12 5.17 -13.31
C PRO A 164 -16.28 5.96 -13.90
N THR A 165 -16.00 6.81 -14.89
CA THR A 165 -17.04 7.54 -15.61
C THR A 165 -16.92 7.30 -17.12
N GLN A 166 -17.90 7.78 -17.88
CA GLN A 166 -17.84 7.71 -19.36
C GLN A 166 -16.88 8.75 -19.95
N THR A 167 -16.59 9.83 -19.22
CA THR A 167 -15.87 11.01 -19.71
C THR A 167 -14.43 11.10 -19.21
N SER A 168 -14.09 10.40 -18.13
CA SER A 168 -12.76 10.34 -17.51
C SER A 168 -12.49 8.92 -17.01
N HIS A 169 -11.23 8.58 -16.71
CA HIS A 169 -10.94 7.27 -16.13
C HIS A 169 -11.55 7.13 -14.75
N LEU A 170 -11.53 8.21 -13.95
CA LEU A 170 -12.15 8.27 -12.64
C LEU A 170 -12.73 9.67 -12.37
N ALA A 171 -13.75 9.76 -11.54
CA ALA A 171 -14.23 11.04 -10.99
C ALA A 171 -14.48 10.91 -9.50
N LEU A 172 -14.20 11.98 -8.76
CA LEU A 172 -14.55 12.11 -7.35
C LEU A 172 -16.08 12.12 -7.23
N THR A 173 -16.65 11.13 -6.54
CA THR A 173 -18.11 10.99 -6.41
C THR A 173 -18.61 11.23 -4.99
N GLU A 174 -17.81 10.88 -3.98
CA GLU A 174 -18.22 11.01 -2.58
C GLU A 174 -17.03 11.47 -1.75
N THR A 175 -17.29 12.23 -0.70
CA THR A 175 -16.32 12.59 0.33
C THR A 175 -17.07 12.67 1.66
N TRP A 176 -16.51 12.07 2.70
CA TRP A 176 -17.10 12.09 4.02
C TRP A 176 -16.03 12.15 5.10
N HIS A 177 -16.38 12.70 6.25
CA HIS A 177 -15.53 12.68 7.43
C HIS A 177 -15.61 11.30 8.10
N ALA A 178 -14.48 10.64 8.29
CA ALA A 178 -14.42 9.27 8.76
C ALA A 178 -13.74 9.15 10.14
N HIS A 179 -12.66 9.90 10.34
CA HIS A 179 -11.82 9.83 11.53
C HIS A 179 -11.57 11.22 12.11
N ASP A 180 -11.46 11.31 13.44
CA ASP A 180 -11.18 12.56 14.15
C ASP A 180 -9.69 13.01 14.00
N TYR A 181 -8.85 12.14 13.45
CA TYR A 181 -7.41 12.31 13.20
C TYR A 181 -7.05 11.70 11.83
N GLU A 182 -5.80 11.79 11.41
CA GLU A 182 -5.29 11.26 10.14
C GLU A 182 -5.66 9.78 9.93
N PRO A 183 -6.44 9.47 8.88
CA PRO A 183 -6.70 8.10 8.45
C PRO A 183 -5.53 7.62 7.58
N TRP A 184 -4.58 6.91 8.19
CA TRP A 184 -3.40 6.38 7.50
C TRP A 184 -3.72 5.35 6.42
N ILE A 185 -4.88 4.70 6.48
CA ILE A 185 -5.23 3.65 5.53
C ILE A 185 -6.73 3.61 5.22
N ALA A 186 -7.04 3.45 3.93
CA ALA A 186 -8.34 3.00 3.46
C ALA A 186 -8.14 1.82 2.50
N ALA A 187 -9.00 0.80 2.61
CA ALA A 187 -8.86 -0.44 1.86
C ALA A 187 -10.22 -1.00 1.47
N TRP A 188 -10.30 -1.64 0.31
CA TRP A 188 -11.50 -2.39 -0.08
C TRP A 188 -11.53 -3.76 0.56
N ASN A 189 -12.73 -4.23 0.89
CA ASN A 189 -12.95 -5.67 0.99
C ASN A 189 -12.95 -6.27 -0.41
N TYR A 190 -11.90 -7.02 -0.75
CA TYR A 190 -11.77 -7.55 -2.12
C TYR A 190 -12.83 -8.60 -2.50
N TRP A 191 -13.46 -9.24 -1.52
CA TRP A 191 -14.48 -10.26 -1.74
C TRP A 191 -15.91 -9.67 -1.77
N ASP A 192 -16.14 -8.59 -1.03
CA ASP A 192 -17.37 -7.78 -1.08
C ASP A 192 -17.03 -6.32 -1.33
N ILE A 193 -17.00 -5.93 -2.61
CA ILE A 193 -16.69 -4.57 -3.07
C ILE A 193 -17.78 -3.54 -2.75
N ASN A 194 -18.71 -3.85 -1.85
CA ASN A 194 -19.58 -2.85 -1.21
C ASN A 194 -18.99 -2.36 0.12
N ILE A 195 -18.00 -3.06 0.67
CA ILE A 195 -17.43 -2.76 1.98
C ILE A 195 -16.05 -2.11 1.84
N ILE A 196 -15.89 -0.98 2.53
CA ILE A 196 -14.63 -0.24 2.66
C ILE A 196 -14.20 -0.29 4.12
N TYR A 197 -12.94 -0.54 4.38
CA TYR A 197 -12.32 -0.41 5.69
C TYR A 197 -11.47 0.86 5.75
N SER A 198 -11.37 1.44 6.94
CA SER A 198 -10.43 2.53 7.20
C SER A 198 -9.84 2.48 8.60
N GLY A 199 -8.63 3.01 8.75
CA GLY A 199 -7.90 3.08 10.00
C GLY A 199 -7.14 4.38 10.13
N GLY A 200 -7.01 4.90 11.35
CA GLY A 200 -6.32 6.15 11.63
C GLY A 200 -5.78 6.27 13.04
N ASP A 201 -5.22 7.44 13.35
CA ASP A 201 -4.61 7.77 14.66
C ASP A 201 -5.63 7.93 15.79
N ASP A 202 -6.92 7.93 15.48
CA ASP A 202 -8.00 7.91 16.46
C ASP A 202 -8.24 6.54 17.13
N LEU A 203 -7.34 5.56 16.86
CA LEU A 203 -7.35 4.20 17.38
C LEU A 203 -8.55 3.36 16.90
N ARG A 204 -9.16 3.74 15.77
CA ARG A 204 -10.36 3.08 15.25
C ARG A 204 -10.08 2.35 13.96
N LEU A 205 -10.66 1.16 13.85
CA LEU A 205 -10.92 0.48 12.59
C LEU A 205 -12.41 0.65 12.27
N LEU A 206 -12.73 1.24 11.13
CA LEU A 206 -14.10 1.46 10.67
C LEU A 206 -14.40 0.59 9.46
N ALA A 207 -15.66 0.18 9.32
CA ALA A 207 -16.18 -0.41 8.09
C ALA A 207 -17.36 0.41 7.59
N TRP A 208 -17.42 0.61 6.27
CA TRP A 208 -18.42 1.41 5.58
C TRP A 208 -19.08 0.55 4.50
N ASP A 209 -20.39 0.64 4.34
CA ASP A 209 -21.13 -0.03 3.26
C ASP A 209 -21.64 1.04 2.29
N ILE A 210 -21.12 1.04 1.06
CA ILE A 210 -21.43 2.08 0.06
C ILE A 210 -22.92 2.11 -0.30
N ARG A 211 -23.67 1.03 -0.04
CA ARG A 211 -25.12 0.95 -0.29
C ARG A 211 -25.93 1.65 0.80
N GLN A 212 -25.35 1.87 1.97
CA GLN A 212 -25.99 2.53 3.12
C GLN A 212 -25.60 4.02 3.23
N GLY A 213 -24.81 4.53 2.28
CA GLY A 213 -24.22 5.87 2.32
C GLY A 213 -23.13 5.98 3.38
N PHE A 214 -22.69 7.22 3.64
CA PHE A 214 -21.49 7.50 4.45
C PHE A 214 -21.76 8.35 5.69
N ALA A 215 -23.02 8.42 6.14
CA ALA A 215 -23.38 9.19 7.34
C ALA A 215 -22.86 8.56 8.63
N LYS A 216 -22.69 7.23 8.66
CA LYS A 216 -22.11 6.48 9.79
C LYS A 216 -21.49 5.17 9.28
N PRO A 217 -20.43 4.67 9.95
CA PRO A 217 -19.89 3.36 9.63
C PRO A 217 -20.86 2.25 10.05
N VAL A 218 -20.82 1.12 9.33
CA VAL A 218 -21.58 -0.09 9.66
C VAL A 218 -20.93 -0.90 10.78
N HIS A 219 -19.62 -0.68 11.01
CA HIS A 219 -18.90 -1.27 12.13
C HIS A 219 -17.81 -0.33 12.65
N ILE A 220 -17.57 -0.35 13.96
CA ILE A 220 -16.50 0.39 14.62
C ILE A 220 -15.81 -0.56 15.61
N ASN A 221 -14.52 -0.81 15.40
CA ASN A 221 -13.66 -1.49 16.36
C ASN A 221 -12.69 -0.48 17.01
N LYS A 222 -12.74 -0.38 18.34
CA LYS A 222 -11.94 0.55 19.16
C LYS A 222 -10.91 -0.17 20.04
N ARG A 223 -10.56 -1.42 19.70
CA ARG A 223 -9.66 -2.28 20.50
C ARG A 223 -8.21 -2.22 19.99
N PHE A 224 -7.73 -1.02 19.70
CA PHE A 224 -6.35 -0.74 19.30
C PHE A 224 -5.70 0.15 20.35
N ASP A 225 -4.41 -0.07 20.61
CA ASP A 225 -3.66 0.69 21.61
C ASP A 225 -2.87 1.86 20.97
N ALA A 226 -2.84 1.92 19.63
CA ALA A 226 -2.27 3.01 18.84
C ALA A 226 -2.93 3.07 17.44
N GLY A 227 -2.57 4.05 16.61
CA GLY A 227 -3.18 4.28 15.30
C GLY A 227 -3.15 3.06 14.37
N VAL A 228 -4.18 2.89 13.56
CA VAL A 228 -4.28 1.82 12.55
C VAL A 228 -3.70 2.33 11.23
N THR A 229 -2.67 1.64 10.72
CA THR A 229 -1.75 2.15 9.69
C THR A 229 -1.75 1.30 8.42
N SER A 230 -2.18 0.04 8.50
CA SER A 230 -2.25 -0.86 7.35
C SER A 230 -3.45 -1.78 7.46
N ILE A 231 -4.16 -1.98 6.36
CA ILE A 231 -5.28 -2.91 6.23
C ILE A 231 -5.13 -3.57 4.87
N GLN A 232 -5.27 -4.89 4.80
CA GLN A 232 -5.32 -5.58 3.52
C GLN A 232 -6.21 -6.81 3.57
N SER A 233 -7.21 -6.85 2.70
CA SER A 233 -8.00 -8.05 2.46
C SER A 233 -7.13 -9.18 1.92
N HIS A 234 -7.39 -10.38 2.40
CA HIS A 234 -6.67 -11.56 1.99
C HIS A 234 -7.03 -11.93 0.54
N PRO A 235 -6.07 -12.10 -0.37
CA PRO A 235 -6.37 -12.31 -1.79
C PRO A 235 -6.89 -13.72 -2.13
N HIS A 236 -6.63 -14.73 -1.30
CA HIS A 236 -7.03 -16.12 -1.58
C HIS A 236 -8.09 -16.73 -0.64
N ILE A 237 -8.44 -16.06 0.46
CA ILE A 237 -9.35 -16.59 1.50
C ILE A 237 -10.38 -15.50 1.80
N GLU A 238 -11.64 -15.81 1.52
CA GLU A 238 -12.76 -14.92 1.78
C GLU A 238 -12.89 -14.62 3.27
N ASN A 239 -13.39 -13.42 3.59
CA ASN A 239 -13.61 -12.91 4.95
C ASN A 239 -12.34 -12.68 5.78
N ILE A 240 -11.14 -13.02 5.29
CA ILE A 240 -9.91 -12.75 6.03
C ILE A 240 -9.32 -11.41 5.61
N PHE A 241 -8.87 -10.63 6.59
CA PHE A 241 -8.07 -9.43 6.35
C PHE A 241 -7.04 -9.23 7.48
N ALA A 242 -5.92 -8.61 7.13
CA ALA A 242 -4.87 -8.27 8.08
C ALA A 242 -4.93 -6.78 8.41
N VAL A 243 -4.62 -6.45 9.66
CA VAL A 243 -4.52 -5.09 10.16
C VAL A 243 -3.20 -4.90 10.90
N GLY A 244 -2.50 -3.82 10.58
CA GLY A 244 -1.29 -3.36 11.25
C GLY A 244 -1.56 -2.06 11.99
N SER A 245 -0.88 -1.88 13.12
CA SER A 245 -1.01 -0.69 13.95
C SER A 245 0.36 -0.25 14.50
N TYR A 246 0.43 1.01 14.89
CA TYR A 246 1.54 1.59 15.66
C TYR A 246 1.78 0.86 16.99
N ASP A 247 0.83 0.06 17.50
CA ASP A 247 0.99 -0.71 18.74
C ASP A 247 1.79 -2.01 18.56
N HIS A 248 2.52 -2.09 17.44
CA HIS A 248 3.39 -3.19 17.01
C HIS A 248 2.66 -4.46 16.61
N LYS A 249 1.34 -4.53 16.75
CA LYS A 249 0.61 -5.78 16.52
C LYS A 249 0.14 -5.90 15.08
N ILE A 250 0.35 -7.10 14.53
CA ILE A 250 -0.34 -7.61 13.34
C ILE A 250 -1.54 -8.38 13.83
N ARG A 251 -2.73 -8.08 13.29
CA ARG A 251 -3.99 -8.72 13.67
C ARG A 251 -4.68 -9.28 12.45
N ILE A 252 -5.08 -10.55 12.50
CA ILE A 252 -5.88 -11.19 11.46
C ILE A 252 -7.33 -11.21 11.93
N PHE A 253 -8.24 -10.73 11.10
CA PHE A 253 -9.66 -10.64 11.41
C PHE A 253 -10.51 -11.45 10.45
N ASP A 254 -11.68 -11.87 10.95
CA ASP A 254 -12.80 -12.35 10.15
C ASP A 254 -13.79 -11.19 9.93
N ALA A 255 -14.07 -10.84 8.68
CA ALA A 255 -15.01 -9.80 8.28
C ALA A 255 -16.44 -10.03 8.80
N ARG A 256 -16.80 -11.28 9.11
CA ARG A 256 -18.11 -11.63 9.68
C ARG A 256 -18.19 -11.32 11.18
N LYS A 257 -17.04 -11.22 11.86
CA LYS A 257 -16.91 -10.91 13.29
C LYS A 257 -15.68 -10.02 13.57
N PRO A 258 -15.63 -8.77 13.04
CA PRO A 258 -14.42 -7.95 13.04
C PRO A 258 -14.10 -7.27 14.38
N SER A 259 -14.76 -7.66 15.47
CA SER A 259 -14.56 -7.10 16.82
C SER A 259 -13.32 -7.64 17.53
N VAL A 260 -12.92 -8.89 17.25
CA VAL A 260 -11.81 -9.57 17.92
C VAL A 260 -10.97 -10.28 16.85
N PRO A 261 -9.63 -10.16 16.88
CA PRO A 261 -8.80 -10.85 15.91
C PRO A 261 -8.84 -12.37 16.12
N LEU A 262 -8.80 -13.11 15.00
CA LEU A 262 -8.59 -14.56 14.98
C LEU A 262 -7.18 -14.92 15.46
N ALA A 263 -6.19 -14.12 15.07
CA ALA A 263 -4.79 -14.31 15.38
C ALA A 263 -4.10 -12.95 15.54
N GLN A 264 -3.04 -12.92 16.33
CA GLN A 264 -2.19 -11.73 16.43
C GLN A 264 -0.71 -12.10 16.62
N ALA A 265 0.17 -11.18 16.22
CA ALA A 265 1.61 -11.29 16.40
C ALA A 265 2.19 -9.92 16.79
N ASP A 266 3.23 -9.92 17.60
CA ASP A 266 4.03 -8.73 17.87
C ASP A 266 5.13 -8.61 16.81
N ALA A 267 5.12 -7.51 16.05
CA ALA A 267 6.07 -7.24 14.99
C ALA A 267 7.31 -6.48 15.47
N GLY A 268 7.49 -6.22 16.76
CA GLY A 268 8.67 -5.58 17.35
C GLY A 268 8.75 -4.05 17.15
N GLY A 269 7.92 -3.48 16.29
CA GLY A 269 7.82 -2.05 16.03
C GLY A 269 6.55 -1.70 15.25
N GLY A 270 6.21 -0.42 15.19
CA GLY A 270 4.97 0.06 14.54
C GLY A 270 4.85 -0.46 13.11
N VAL A 271 3.76 -1.18 12.83
CA VAL A 271 3.55 -1.83 11.52
C VAL A 271 3.13 -0.77 10.51
N TRP A 272 3.90 -0.52 9.45
CA TRP A 272 3.55 0.50 8.44
C TRP A 272 2.86 -0.10 7.22
N ARG A 273 3.32 -1.28 6.77
CA ARG A 273 2.79 -1.95 5.58
C ARG A 273 2.66 -3.45 5.82
N LEU A 274 1.53 -3.99 5.34
CA LEU A 274 1.25 -5.43 5.27
C LEU A 274 0.91 -5.82 3.83
N LYS A 275 1.55 -6.88 3.33
CA LYS A 275 1.25 -7.48 2.02
C LYS A 275 1.13 -9.00 2.15
N TRP A 276 -0.07 -9.53 1.97
CA TRP A 276 -0.31 -10.94 1.72
C TRP A 276 0.44 -11.39 0.48
N HIS A 277 0.95 -12.62 0.52
CA HIS A 277 1.67 -13.20 -0.60
C HIS A 277 0.75 -13.38 -1.83
N PRO A 278 1.22 -13.01 -3.06
CA PRO A 278 0.40 -13.07 -4.26
C PRO A 278 0.10 -14.51 -4.73
N SER A 279 0.98 -15.48 -4.47
CA SER A 279 0.73 -16.90 -4.77
C SER A 279 -0.17 -17.58 -3.72
N SER A 280 -1.16 -18.34 -4.18
CA SER A 280 -2.05 -19.16 -3.34
C SER A 280 -1.33 -20.29 -2.59
N THR A 281 -0.17 -20.74 -3.08
CA THR A 281 0.67 -21.75 -2.42
C THR A 281 1.33 -21.25 -1.15
N ARG A 282 1.45 -19.92 -1.00
CA ARG A 282 1.99 -19.22 0.17
C ARG A 282 0.96 -18.28 0.78
N ARG A 283 -0.32 -18.59 0.61
CA ARG A 283 -1.45 -17.74 1.04
C ARG A 283 -1.38 -17.26 2.49
N ASN A 284 -0.74 -18.04 3.36
CA ASN A 284 -0.60 -17.76 4.79
C ASN A 284 0.52 -16.75 5.12
N ASP A 285 1.39 -16.41 4.16
CA ASP A 285 2.51 -15.50 4.37
C ASP A 285 2.10 -14.03 4.21
N VAL A 286 2.50 -13.23 5.18
CA VAL A 286 2.37 -11.77 5.18
C VAL A 286 3.77 -11.15 5.25
N LEU A 287 4.10 -10.30 4.28
CA LEU A 287 5.25 -9.40 4.35
C LEU A 287 4.89 -8.19 5.20
N VAL A 288 5.79 -7.85 6.10
CA VAL A 288 5.58 -6.80 7.10
C VAL A 288 6.75 -5.83 7.04
N ALA A 289 6.45 -4.54 6.91
CA ALA A 289 7.38 -3.45 7.19
C ALA A 289 7.06 -2.89 8.58
N SER A 290 7.98 -3.04 9.52
CA SER A 290 7.86 -2.55 10.89
C SER A 290 8.85 -1.40 11.07
N MET A 291 8.37 -0.17 11.22
CA MET A 291 9.17 1.05 11.10
C MET A 291 10.50 1.00 11.83
N HIS A 292 10.50 0.56 13.10
CA HIS A 292 11.71 0.50 13.92
C HIS A 292 12.29 -0.92 14.10
N ASP A 293 11.77 -1.91 13.38
CA ASP A 293 12.17 -3.31 13.52
C ASP A 293 12.29 -4.03 12.17
N GLY A 294 12.62 -3.30 11.09
CA GLY A 294 12.96 -3.86 9.78
C GLY A 294 11.80 -4.59 9.08
N PHE A 295 12.16 -5.49 8.16
CA PHE A 295 11.22 -6.24 7.33
C PHE A 295 11.20 -7.71 7.72
N LYS A 296 10.03 -8.34 7.67
CA LYS A 296 9.87 -9.75 8.02
C LYS A 296 8.72 -10.41 7.28
N ILE A 297 8.80 -11.73 7.19
CA ILE A 297 7.71 -12.57 6.70
C ILE A 297 7.13 -13.30 7.90
N VAL A 298 5.82 -13.17 8.07
CA VAL A 298 5.04 -13.80 9.13
C VAL A 298 4.01 -14.71 8.49
N SER A 299 4.06 -16.00 8.81
CA SER A 299 3.03 -16.97 8.42
C SER A 299 1.99 -17.08 9.53
N PHE A 300 0.71 -16.97 9.17
CA PHE A 300 -0.40 -17.26 10.08
C PHE A 300 -1.05 -18.58 9.67
N ASP A 301 -1.25 -19.50 10.61
CA ASP A 301 -1.95 -20.76 10.29
C ASP A 301 -3.46 -20.50 10.20
N LEU A 302 -3.97 -20.35 8.97
CA LEU A 302 -5.38 -20.06 8.69
C LEU A 302 -6.18 -21.31 8.33
N ASP A 303 -5.55 -22.49 8.31
CA ASP A 303 -6.20 -23.75 7.92
C ASP A 303 -6.84 -24.48 9.12
N ILE A 304 -6.66 -23.97 10.34
CA ILE A 304 -7.30 -24.48 11.56
C ILE A 304 -8.77 -24.05 11.57
N SER A 305 -9.68 -25.00 11.82
CA SER A 305 -11.13 -24.76 11.87
C SER A 305 -11.46 -23.64 12.85
N ILE A 306 -12.52 -22.87 12.54
CA ILE A 306 -13.01 -21.69 13.31
C ILE A 306 -13.24 -22.00 14.81
N ASP A 307 -13.33 -23.28 15.18
CA ASP A 307 -13.51 -23.76 16.56
C ASP A 307 -12.20 -23.94 17.35
N GLN A 308 -11.03 -23.78 16.71
CA GLN A 308 -9.73 -23.69 17.37
C GLN A 308 -9.05 -22.39 16.88
N LEU A 309 -8.85 -21.42 17.78
CA LEU A 309 -8.13 -20.19 17.43
C LEU A 309 -6.79 -20.55 16.79
N PRO A 310 -6.39 -19.93 15.66
CA PRO A 310 -5.04 -20.01 15.13
C PRO A 310 -4.02 -19.73 16.25
N THR A 311 -3.29 -20.76 16.69
CA THR A 311 -2.48 -20.68 17.92
C THR A 311 -1.09 -20.08 17.71
N GLY A 312 -0.73 -19.64 16.51
CA GLY A 312 0.58 -19.01 16.34
C GLY A 312 0.80 -18.30 15.02
N ALA A 313 1.50 -17.18 15.13
CA ALA A 313 2.22 -16.56 14.03
C ALA A 313 3.66 -17.09 14.02
N LYS A 314 4.17 -17.46 12.86
CA LYS A 314 5.55 -17.93 12.68
C LYS A 314 6.34 -16.93 11.85
N PHE A 315 7.38 -16.36 12.44
CA PHE A 315 8.36 -15.56 11.70
C PHE A 315 9.23 -16.50 10.86
N THR A 316 9.10 -16.43 9.54
CA THR A 316 9.81 -17.33 8.61
C THR A 316 11.06 -16.71 8.03
N ARG A 317 11.13 -15.37 7.99
CA ARG A 317 12.30 -14.63 7.50
C ARG A 317 12.33 -13.22 8.05
N ARG A 318 13.53 -12.66 8.16
CA ARG A 318 13.78 -11.26 8.53
C ARG A 318 14.83 -10.66 7.59
N PHE A 319 14.74 -9.34 7.38
CA PHE A 319 15.68 -8.56 6.58
C PHE A 319 15.98 -7.23 7.28
N ASP A 320 17.23 -7.07 7.71
CA ASP A 320 17.70 -5.97 8.59
C ASP A 320 18.83 -5.13 7.97
N GLU A 321 19.01 -5.19 6.65
CA GLU A 321 20.08 -4.43 5.98
C GLU A 321 19.77 -2.94 5.86
N HIS A 322 18.50 -2.55 5.98
CA HIS A 322 18.09 -1.15 6.07
C HIS A 322 18.53 -0.55 7.42
N LYS A 323 18.99 0.70 7.39
CA LYS A 323 19.54 1.41 8.57
C LYS A 323 18.56 2.43 9.13
N SER A 324 17.36 2.53 8.55
CA SER A 324 16.35 3.52 8.89
C SER A 324 14.93 2.91 8.92
N LEU A 325 13.91 3.77 8.88
CA LEU A 325 12.52 3.38 9.01
C LEU A 325 12.09 2.45 7.88
N ALA A 326 11.55 1.29 8.21
CA ALA A 326 11.00 0.35 7.24
C ALA A 326 9.60 0.80 6.80
N TYR A 327 9.48 1.29 5.56
CA TYR A 327 8.24 1.86 5.04
C TYR A 327 7.63 1.01 3.91
N GLY A 328 8.10 1.14 2.68
CA GLY A 328 7.52 0.41 1.54
C GLY A 328 8.04 -1.02 1.44
N ALA A 329 7.15 -1.97 1.16
CA ALA A 329 7.52 -3.36 0.89
C ALA A 329 6.47 -4.04 0.02
N ASP A 330 6.90 -4.86 -0.93
CA ASP A 330 5.98 -5.63 -1.77
C ASP A 330 6.61 -6.89 -2.36
N TRP A 331 5.75 -7.84 -2.73
CA TRP A 331 6.13 -9.10 -3.36
C TRP A 331 6.17 -8.95 -4.88
N SER A 332 7.21 -9.51 -5.49
CA SER A 332 7.22 -9.71 -6.94
C SER A 332 6.10 -10.67 -7.37
N TYR A 333 5.40 -10.29 -8.43
CA TYR A 333 4.43 -11.14 -9.12
C TYR A 333 5.08 -12.08 -10.16
N ALA A 334 6.37 -11.87 -10.48
CA ALA A 334 7.10 -12.80 -11.33
C ALA A 334 7.11 -14.22 -10.74
N PRO A 335 7.12 -15.27 -11.59
CA PRO A 335 7.15 -16.65 -11.14
C PRO A 335 8.25 -16.89 -10.09
N SER A 336 7.84 -17.45 -8.95
CA SER A 336 8.77 -17.78 -7.87
C SER A 336 9.47 -19.09 -8.22
N GLY A 337 10.75 -19.03 -8.55
CA GLY A 337 11.58 -20.23 -8.70
C GLY A 337 11.78 -20.96 -7.36
N SER A 338 12.61 -22.00 -7.37
CA SER A 338 12.94 -22.81 -6.16
C SER A 338 13.58 -22.02 -5.01
N ARG A 339 13.97 -20.76 -5.23
CA ARG A 339 14.72 -19.91 -4.30
C ARG A 339 13.86 -18.91 -3.53
N GLY A 340 12.53 -19.01 -3.65
CA GLY A 340 11.59 -18.08 -3.03
C GLY A 340 11.27 -16.86 -3.91
N THR A 341 10.37 -16.04 -3.40
CA THR A 341 9.79 -14.90 -4.12
C THR A 341 10.69 -13.68 -3.96
N ILE A 342 10.89 -12.91 -5.03
CA ILE A 342 11.62 -11.65 -4.94
C ILE A 342 10.78 -10.67 -4.14
N ILE A 343 11.43 -9.96 -3.22
CA ILE A 343 10.84 -8.92 -2.40
C ILE A 343 11.62 -7.64 -2.63
N GLY A 344 10.88 -6.55 -2.76
CA GLY A 344 11.42 -5.20 -2.70
C GLY A 344 11.06 -4.61 -1.35
N SER A 345 12.00 -3.89 -0.76
CA SER A 345 11.77 -3.11 0.45
C SER A 345 12.47 -1.76 0.32
N CYS A 346 11.88 -0.71 0.85
CA CYS A 346 12.48 0.61 0.86
C CYS A 346 12.40 1.26 2.23
N SER A 347 13.42 2.06 2.54
CA SER A 347 13.56 2.71 3.84
C SER A 347 13.75 4.22 3.70
N PHE A 348 13.21 4.93 4.69
CA PHE A 348 12.98 6.36 4.59
C PHE A 348 14.28 7.17 4.66
N TYR A 349 14.89 7.38 5.84
CA TYR A 349 16.01 8.34 5.94
C TYR A 349 17.34 7.85 5.37
N ASP A 350 17.48 6.57 5.04
CA ASP A 350 18.68 6.06 4.38
C ASP A 350 18.58 6.09 2.84
N HIS A 351 17.40 6.46 2.30
CA HIS A 351 17.12 6.58 0.86
C HIS A 351 17.39 5.27 0.12
N THR A 352 17.20 4.12 0.75
CA THR A 352 17.55 2.83 0.14
C THR A 352 16.35 2.05 -0.34
N LEU A 353 16.50 1.42 -1.50
CA LEU A 353 15.68 0.31 -1.98
C LEU A 353 16.55 -0.94 -2.03
N HIS A 354 16.08 -2.03 -1.42
CA HIS A 354 16.71 -3.35 -1.49
C HIS A 354 15.84 -4.37 -2.22
N LEU A 355 16.50 -5.27 -2.96
CA LEU A 355 15.91 -6.49 -3.48
C LEU A 355 16.48 -7.72 -2.77
N TRP A 356 15.60 -8.55 -2.23
CA TRP A 356 15.95 -9.78 -1.52
C TRP A 356 14.96 -10.91 -1.86
N ARG A 357 15.14 -12.09 -1.28
CA ARG A 357 14.27 -13.23 -1.48
C ARG A 357 13.71 -13.73 -0.17
N GLY A 358 12.46 -14.16 -0.17
CA GLY A 358 11.86 -14.79 0.98
C GLY A 358 10.74 -15.74 0.68
#